data_AF-A0A5M4D8B3-F1
#
_entry.id   AF-A0A5M4D8B3-F1
#
_cell.length_a   1.000
_cell.length_b   1.000
_cell.length_c   1.000
_cell.angle_alpha   90.00
_cell.angle_beta   90.00
_cell.angle_gamma   90.00
#
_symmetry.space_group_name_H-M   'P 1'
#
loop_
_entity.id
_entity.type
_entity.pdbx_description
1 polymer ?
#
loop_
_entity_poly.entity_id
_entity_poly.type
_entity_poly.pdbx_seq_one_letter_code
_entity_poly.pdbx_strand_id
1 'polypeptide(L)'
;MRTKHLTCLVALSWVLTPVAPAQDKPEPTPQQQPDQPETLRDRLRLRIEHARESLDRLEKLLARVEAGEEIDPAELIEAMPDRPVRERFGEREPGERRFGPGGPGVPGGEMAPGVVGRGPGGFPGMGHGESGPVPTAEEITVFVQNQMPWLHERLTRADSEQAGMGQETLRRVAPMIVEIMQVQRDDPELGQLKMEQFRLGADWIETSGKVREALHSGAMTREQAVAAFTELAERHFELRQQIARHEIKRLRADLEAREQGLNKDESERSQWVSRMAERMVERMSGRWGRGPRSSDSDREDPKDERNDGKPW
;
A
#
# COMPACT_ATOMS: atom_id res chain seq x y z
N MET A 1 -18.55 -3.44 -61.68
CA MET A 1 -18.17 -2.68 -60.48
C MET A 1 -18.55 -3.49 -59.24
N ARG A 2 -17.58 -4.18 -58.64
CA ARG A 2 -17.73 -4.95 -57.39
C ARG A 2 -16.59 -4.52 -56.48
N THR A 3 -16.89 -3.65 -55.53
CA THR A 3 -15.98 -3.26 -54.45
C THR A 3 -15.88 -4.41 -53.45
N LYS A 4 -14.68 -4.97 -53.32
CA LYS A 4 -14.35 -6.02 -52.36
C LYS A 4 -14.19 -5.37 -50.98
N HIS A 5 -15.02 -5.78 -50.02
CA HIS A 5 -14.78 -5.53 -48.61
C HIS A 5 -13.59 -6.38 -48.16
N LEU A 6 -12.45 -5.74 -47.90
CA LEU A 6 -11.30 -6.34 -47.25
C LEU A 6 -11.50 -6.23 -45.74
N THR A 7 -11.92 -7.34 -45.16
CA THR A 7 -12.00 -7.60 -43.73
C THR A 7 -10.57 -7.70 -43.19
N CYS A 8 -10.05 -6.63 -42.60
CA CYS A 8 -8.79 -6.68 -41.83
C CYS A 8 -9.08 -7.31 -40.45
N LEU A 9 -8.96 -8.63 -40.40
CA LEU A 9 -8.69 -9.41 -39.19
C LEU A 9 -7.22 -9.15 -38.80
N VAL A 10 -6.95 -8.08 -38.05
CA VAL A 10 -5.68 -7.94 -37.32
C VAL A 10 -5.87 -8.65 -35.99
N ALA A 11 -5.45 -9.92 -35.98
CA ALA A 11 -5.40 -10.75 -34.80
C ALA A 11 -4.44 -10.13 -33.77
N LEU A 12 -4.94 -9.99 -32.54
CA LEU A 12 -4.16 -9.76 -31.33
C LEU A 12 -3.05 -10.82 -31.22
N SER A 13 -1.81 -10.43 -31.54
CA SER A 13 -0.62 -11.29 -31.48
C SER A 13 0.24 -11.02 -30.24
N TRP A 14 -0.37 -10.68 -29.10
CA TRP A 14 0.35 -10.42 -27.83
C TRP A 14 0.07 -11.42 -26.70
N VAL A 15 -0.60 -12.53 -26.99
CA VAL A 15 -0.80 -13.64 -26.02
C VAL A 15 0.09 -14.86 -26.34
N LEU A 16 0.86 -14.81 -27.43
CA LEU A 16 1.81 -15.85 -27.82
C LEU A 16 3.25 -15.30 -27.82
N THR A 17 3.73 -14.80 -26.68
CA THR A 17 5.10 -15.20 -26.35
C THR A 17 5.02 -16.71 -26.16
N PRO A 18 5.63 -17.55 -27.03
CA PRO A 18 5.78 -18.94 -26.70
C PRO A 18 6.37 -18.98 -25.30
N VAL A 19 5.69 -19.64 -24.36
CA VAL A 19 6.32 -20.09 -23.13
C VAL A 19 7.57 -20.78 -23.62
N ALA A 20 8.73 -20.13 -23.44
CA ALA A 20 10.01 -20.71 -23.79
C ALA A 20 9.98 -22.14 -23.24
N PRO A 21 10.27 -23.17 -24.06
CA PRO A 21 10.17 -24.56 -23.63
C PRO A 21 10.86 -24.61 -22.30
N ALA A 22 10.12 -25.01 -21.25
CA ALA A 22 10.51 -24.87 -19.85
C ALA A 22 12.00 -25.14 -19.74
N GLN A 23 12.80 -24.07 -19.79
CA GLN A 23 14.23 -24.19 -19.60
C GLN A 23 14.28 -24.70 -18.18
N ASP A 24 14.85 -25.89 -18.01
CA ASP A 24 15.06 -26.54 -16.71
C ASP A 24 15.25 -25.42 -15.71
N LYS A 25 14.20 -25.19 -14.90
CA LYS A 25 14.21 -24.15 -13.88
C LYS A 25 15.54 -24.39 -13.19
N PRO A 26 16.52 -23.47 -13.26
CA PRO A 26 17.81 -23.70 -12.63
C PRO A 26 17.46 -24.12 -11.21
N GLU A 27 17.91 -25.32 -10.83
CA GLU A 27 17.61 -25.89 -9.53
C GLU A 27 17.78 -24.76 -8.52
N PRO A 28 16.79 -24.54 -7.63
CA PRO A 28 16.80 -23.41 -6.71
C PRO A 28 18.18 -23.35 -6.09
N THR A 29 18.93 -22.29 -6.43
CA THR A 29 20.31 -22.12 -5.99
C THR A 29 20.29 -22.39 -4.49
N PRO A 30 21.08 -23.36 -3.98
CA PRO A 30 21.03 -23.76 -2.58
C PRO A 30 21.00 -22.49 -1.74
N GLN A 31 19.96 -22.34 -0.92
CA GLN A 31 19.79 -21.20 -0.02
C GLN A 31 21.16 -20.83 0.51
N GLN A 32 21.65 -19.66 0.09
CA GLN A 32 23.00 -19.20 0.42
C GLN A 32 23.19 -19.41 1.92
N GLN A 33 24.05 -20.36 2.28
CA GLN A 33 24.41 -20.58 3.66
C GLN A 33 24.76 -19.23 4.27
N PRO A 34 24.39 -18.97 5.54
CA PRO A 34 24.72 -17.73 6.22
C PRO A 34 26.18 -17.40 5.95
N ASP A 35 26.42 -16.25 5.31
CA ASP A 35 27.70 -15.87 4.73
C ASP A 35 28.84 -16.24 5.70
N GLN A 36 29.72 -17.14 5.27
CA GLN A 36 30.88 -17.51 6.09
C GLN A 36 31.64 -16.23 6.47
N PRO A 37 32.19 -16.11 7.69
CA PRO A 37 32.78 -14.87 8.20
C PRO A 37 33.88 -14.30 7.28
N GLU A 38 34.54 -15.12 6.48
CA GLU A 38 35.50 -14.68 5.46
C GLU A 38 34.83 -13.96 4.29
N THR A 39 33.71 -14.48 3.77
CA THR A 39 32.94 -13.83 2.70
C THR A 39 32.33 -12.49 3.14
N LEU A 40 31.94 -12.36 4.42
CA LEU A 40 31.53 -11.09 5.00
C LEU A 40 32.68 -10.09 5.09
N ARG A 41 33.87 -10.55 5.52
CA ARG A 41 35.07 -9.70 5.57
C ARG A 41 35.46 -9.18 4.20
N ASP A 42 35.40 -10.02 3.17
CA ASP A 42 35.73 -9.59 1.81
C ASP A 42 34.68 -8.64 1.23
N ARG A 43 33.39 -8.88 1.49
CA ARG A 43 32.31 -7.94 1.12
C ARG A 43 32.46 -6.59 1.84
N LEU A 44 32.86 -6.59 3.11
CA LEU A 44 33.12 -5.37 3.88
C LEU A 44 34.37 -4.64 3.36
N ARG A 45 35.45 -5.36 3.03
CA ARG A 45 36.65 -4.78 2.41
C ARG A 45 36.32 -4.10 1.08
N LEU A 46 35.60 -4.79 0.21
CA LEU A 46 35.17 -4.23 -1.08
C LEU A 46 34.30 -2.97 -0.89
N ARG A 47 33.39 -2.98 0.10
CA ARG A 47 32.55 -1.83 0.40
C ARG A 47 33.35 -0.64 0.96
N ILE A 48 34.38 -0.92 1.77
CA ILE A 48 35.31 0.10 2.27
C ILE A 48 36.13 0.70 1.12
N GLU A 49 36.59 -0.13 0.17
CA GLU A 49 37.33 0.29 -1.01
C GLU A 49 36.49 1.21 -1.91
N HIS A 50 35.26 0.79 -2.25
CA HIS A 50 34.30 1.62 -2.98
C HIS A 50 34.00 2.95 -2.28
N ALA A 51 33.87 2.94 -0.95
CA ALA A 51 33.64 4.16 -0.17
C ALA A 51 34.84 5.13 -0.27
N ARG A 52 36.07 4.60 -0.23
CA ARG A 52 37.30 5.39 -0.37
C ARG A 52 37.43 6.01 -1.75
N GLU A 53 37.19 5.25 -2.82
CA GLU A 53 37.20 5.77 -4.19
C GLU A 53 36.17 6.88 -4.40
N SER A 54 35.02 6.74 -3.76
CA SER A 54 33.94 7.71 -3.89
C SER A 54 34.21 8.98 -3.07
N LEU A 55 34.84 8.86 -1.90
CA LEU A 55 35.36 10.01 -1.16
C LEU A 55 36.41 10.76 -1.97
N ASP A 56 37.39 10.07 -2.56
CA ASP A 56 38.42 10.70 -3.40
C ASP A 56 37.82 11.45 -4.61
N ARG A 57 36.78 10.89 -5.24
CA ARG A 57 36.02 11.59 -6.30
C ARG A 57 35.35 12.87 -5.81
N LEU A 58 34.67 12.81 -4.65
CA LEU A 58 33.98 13.96 -4.08
C LEU A 58 34.96 15.04 -3.60
N GLU A 59 36.10 14.66 -3.03
CA GLU A 59 37.16 15.60 -2.62
C GLU A 59 37.74 16.34 -3.84
N LYS A 60 37.93 15.64 -4.97
CA LYS A 60 38.37 16.27 -6.23
C LYS A 60 37.34 17.25 -6.78
N LEU A 61 36.05 16.90 -6.75
CA LEU A 61 34.99 17.82 -7.17
C LEU A 61 34.90 19.03 -6.23
N LEU A 62 35.01 18.83 -4.92
CA LEU A 62 35.01 19.92 -3.96
C LEU A 62 36.16 20.89 -4.21
N ALA A 63 37.38 20.39 -4.45
CA ALA A 63 38.53 21.22 -4.76
C ALA A 63 38.32 22.07 -6.05
N ARG A 64 37.62 21.52 -7.05
CA ARG A 64 37.25 22.26 -8.27
C ARG A 64 36.22 23.36 -7.97
N VAL A 65 35.22 23.10 -7.14
CA VAL A 65 34.26 24.13 -6.69
C VAL A 65 34.99 25.24 -5.93
N GLU A 66 35.90 24.90 -5.02
CA GLU A 66 36.67 25.88 -4.24
C GLU A 66 37.61 26.72 -5.11
N ALA A 67 38.11 26.16 -6.21
CA ALA A 67 38.86 26.87 -7.23
C ALA A 67 37.99 27.78 -8.13
N GLY A 68 36.67 27.76 -7.96
CA GLY A 68 35.71 28.54 -8.75
C GLY A 68 35.43 27.96 -10.14
N GLU A 69 35.74 26.69 -10.38
CA GLU A 69 35.37 26.01 -11.62
C GLU A 69 33.86 25.71 -11.66
N GLU A 70 33.25 25.90 -12.82
CA GLU A 70 31.87 25.49 -13.05
C GLU A 70 31.83 23.96 -13.25
N ILE A 71 31.08 23.26 -12.41
CA ILE A 71 30.92 21.80 -12.47
C ILE A 71 29.59 21.46 -13.14
N ASP A 72 29.63 20.56 -14.12
CA ASP A 72 28.42 20.03 -14.75
C ASP A 72 27.56 19.29 -13.69
N PRO A 73 26.28 19.66 -13.52
CA PRO A 73 25.36 18.94 -12.65
C PRO A 73 25.30 17.43 -12.91
N ALA A 74 25.52 16.97 -14.14
CA ALA A 74 25.58 15.55 -14.48
C ALA A 74 26.79 14.84 -13.84
N GLU A 75 27.96 15.49 -13.86
CA GLU A 75 29.19 14.98 -13.24
C GLU A 75 29.04 14.89 -11.71
N LEU A 76 28.40 15.88 -11.09
CA LEU A 76 28.07 15.86 -9.67
C LEU A 76 27.11 14.72 -9.31
N ILE A 77 26.10 14.47 -10.15
CA ILE A 77 25.14 13.37 -9.96
C ILE A 77 25.82 12.00 -10.08
N GLU A 78 26.77 11.85 -11.01
CA GLU A 78 27.51 10.59 -11.22
C GLU A 78 28.51 10.30 -10.08
N ALA A 79 29.11 11.35 -9.49
CA ALA A 79 30.11 11.21 -8.45
C ALA A 79 29.55 10.92 -7.04
N MET A 80 28.25 11.09 -6.81
CA MET A 80 27.62 10.76 -5.53
C MET A 80 27.37 9.25 -5.42
N PRO A 81 28.16 8.50 -4.62
CA PRO A 81 28.06 7.04 -4.51
C PRO A 81 26.77 6.57 -3.85
N ASP A 82 26.20 7.46 -3.04
CA ASP A 82 24.92 7.30 -2.39
C ASP A 82 23.99 8.38 -2.95
N ARG A 83 23.50 8.18 -4.18
CA ARG A 83 22.05 8.30 -4.25
C ARG A 83 21.56 7.33 -3.18
N PRO A 84 20.82 7.77 -2.14
CA PRO A 84 20.06 6.80 -1.37
C PRO A 84 19.40 5.94 -2.44
N VAL A 85 19.48 4.64 -2.25
CA VAL A 85 18.81 3.69 -3.09
C VAL A 85 17.31 4.02 -2.99
N ARG A 86 16.87 5.06 -3.70
CA ARG A 86 15.49 5.49 -3.92
C ARG A 86 14.72 4.31 -4.55
N GLU A 87 15.44 3.31 -5.06
CA GLU A 87 14.93 2.15 -5.79
C GLU A 87 14.95 0.79 -5.06
N ARG A 88 15.39 0.66 -3.81
CA ARG A 88 15.30 -0.64 -3.08
C ARG A 88 14.48 -0.58 -1.80
N PHE A 89 14.38 0.57 -1.13
CA PHE A 89 13.43 0.77 -0.05
C PHE A 89 12.93 2.22 0.04
N GLY A 90 12.27 2.69 -1.02
CA GLY A 90 11.15 3.61 -0.84
C GLY A 90 11.41 5.10 -1.01
N GLU A 91 11.76 5.52 -2.22
CA GLU A 91 10.85 6.48 -2.84
C GLU A 91 9.72 5.76 -3.53
N ARG A 92 8.75 5.41 -2.69
CA ARG A 92 7.38 5.32 -3.16
C ARG A 92 6.98 6.73 -3.58
N GLU A 93 6.90 6.97 -4.89
CA GLU A 93 5.84 7.84 -5.35
C GLU A 93 4.53 7.39 -4.68
N PRO A 94 3.69 8.30 -4.16
CA PRO A 94 2.33 7.95 -3.75
C PRO A 94 1.52 7.50 -4.97
N GLY A 95 1.71 6.25 -5.41
CA GLY A 95 1.11 5.69 -6.61
C GLY A 95 1.69 4.34 -7.08
N GLU A 96 3.00 4.10 -6.94
CA GLU A 96 3.60 2.86 -7.46
C GLU A 96 3.75 1.77 -6.39
N ARG A 97 2.66 1.06 -6.09
CA ARG A 97 2.76 -0.33 -5.61
C ARG A 97 3.00 -1.22 -6.83
N ARG A 98 4.27 -1.38 -7.22
CA ARG A 98 4.65 -2.38 -8.23
C ARG A 98 4.35 -3.78 -7.66
N PHE A 99 3.33 -4.43 -8.20
CA PHE A 99 3.08 -5.86 -8.05
C PHE A 99 4.25 -6.63 -8.67
N GLY A 100 5.28 -6.91 -7.88
CA GLY A 100 6.25 -7.95 -8.20
C GLY A 100 5.58 -9.32 -8.12
N PRO A 101 5.83 -10.24 -9.07
CA PRO A 101 5.32 -11.60 -9.01
C PRO A 101 5.95 -12.31 -7.80
N GLY A 102 5.14 -13.13 -7.12
CA GLY A 102 5.44 -13.76 -5.84
C GLY A 102 6.87 -14.28 -5.69
N GLY A 103 7.56 -13.76 -4.67
CA GLY A 103 8.68 -14.46 -4.07
C GLY A 103 8.19 -15.79 -3.48
N PRO A 104 8.95 -16.89 -3.66
CA PRO A 104 8.54 -18.21 -3.20
C PRO A 104 8.35 -18.20 -1.68
N GLY A 105 7.20 -18.70 -1.24
CA GLY A 105 6.85 -18.84 0.16
C GLY A 105 7.91 -19.59 0.93
N VAL A 106 8.27 -19.06 2.09
CA VAL A 106 9.08 -19.74 3.08
C VAL A 106 8.31 -21.02 3.50
N PRO A 107 8.84 -22.23 3.26
CA PRO A 107 8.18 -23.45 3.70
C PRO A 107 8.50 -23.71 5.17
N GLY A 108 7.46 -23.92 5.97
CA GLY A 108 7.51 -24.78 7.16
C GLY A 108 8.31 -24.25 8.36
N GLY A 109 7.84 -23.18 8.99
CA GLY A 109 8.09 -22.94 10.40
C GLY A 109 6.83 -23.27 11.18
N GLU A 110 6.86 -24.32 12.00
CA GLU A 110 5.78 -24.72 12.90
C GLU A 110 5.23 -23.50 13.66
N MET A 111 3.92 -23.29 13.51
CA MET A 111 3.18 -22.24 14.19
C MET A 111 3.22 -22.47 15.70
N ALA A 112 4.01 -21.69 16.42
CA ALA A 112 3.76 -21.42 17.83
C ALA A 112 2.46 -20.60 17.93
N PRO A 113 1.44 -21.05 18.69
CA PRO A 113 0.20 -20.30 18.84
C PRO A 113 0.45 -19.12 19.79
N GLY A 114 0.48 -17.89 19.26
CA GLY A 114 0.39 -16.69 20.11
C GLY A 114 1.16 -15.44 19.69
N VAL A 115 1.95 -15.45 18.60
CA VAL A 115 2.72 -14.25 18.21
C VAL A 115 2.21 -13.68 16.90
N VAL A 116 1.31 -12.69 17.02
CA VAL A 116 0.96 -11.78 15.93
C VAL A 116 2.17 -10.89 15.68
N GLY A 117 3.07 -11.34 14.79
CA GLY A 117 4.30 -10.65 14.42
C GLY A 117 4.01 -9.36 13.67
N ARG A 118 3.89 -8.26 14.42
CA ARG A 118 3.91 -6.89 13.94
C ARG A 118 5.29 -6.60 13.35
N GLY A 119 5.38 -6.54 12.02
CA GLY A 119 6.61 -6.20 11.32
C GLY A 119 7.14 -4.80 11.73
N PRO A 120 8.46 -4.62 11.88
CA PRO A 120 9.08 -3.34 12.21
C PRO A 120 9.11 -2.46 10.95
N GLY A 121 8.14 -1.56 10.82
CA GLY A 121 8.09 -0.65 9.66
C GLY A 121 6.78 0.13 9.50
N GLY A 122 5.75 -0.14 10.30
CA GLY A 122 4.57 0.72 10.36
C GLY A 122 4.86 1.95 11.21
N PHE A 123 4.87 3.13 10.59
CA PHE A 123 4.89 4.42 11.28
C PHE A 123 3.83 4.44 12.41
N PRO A 124 4.22 4.61 13.68
CA PRO A 124 3.28 4.66 14.79
C PRO A 124 2.73 6.09 14.88
N GLY A 125 1.53 6.35 14.34
CA GLY A 125 0.91 7.66 14.57
C GLY A 125 -0.31 8.02 13.74
N MET A 126 -0.53 7.43 12.57
CA MET A 126 -1.82 7.60 11.90
C MET A 126 -2.75 6.51 12.39
N GLY A 127 -3.69 6.90 13.26
CA GLY A 127 -4.75 6.03 13.75
C GLY A 127 -5.41 5.35 12.56
N HIS A 128 -5.18 4.04 12.43
CA HIS A 128 -6.08 3.19 11.70
C HIS A 128 -7.41 3.32 12.44
N GLY A 129 -8.29 4.21 11.94
CA GLY A 129 -9.69 4.24 12.35
C GLY A 129 -10.19 2.81 12.33
N GLU A 130 -10.96 2.42 13.34
CA GLU A 130 -11.42 1.05 13.59
C GLU A 130 -11.56 0.29 12.27
N SER A 131 -10.57 -0.56 11.97
CA SER A 131 -10.53 -1.24 10.68
C SER A 131 -11.81 -2.05 10.59
N GLY A 132 -12.75 -1.56 9.77
CA GLY A 132 -14.02 -2.23 9.56
C GLY A 132 -13.78 -3.67 9.08
N PRO A 133 -14.82 -4.52 9.13
CA PRO A 133 -14.71 -5.90 8.68
C PRO A 133 -14.07 -5.95 7.29
N VAL A 134 -13.05 -6.80 7.14
CA VAL A 134 -12.33 -6.98 5.88
C VAL A 134 -13.31 -7.57 4.85
N PRO A 135 -13.52 -6.94 3.68
CA PRO A 135 -14.42 -7.46 2.67
C PRO A 135 -14.03 -8.87 2.22
N THR A 136 -15.02 -9.72 2.05
CA THR A 136 -14.89 -11.07 1.50
C THR A 136 -14.57 -11.02 -0.01
N ALA A 137 -14.03 -12.10 -0.56
CA ALA A 137 -13.74 -12.20 -1.99
C ALA A 137 -15.00 -12.04 -2.87
N GLU A 138 -16.15 -12.50 -2.37
CA GLU A 138 -17.45 -12.35 -3.04
C GLU A 138 -17.88 -10.88 -3.08
N GLU A 139 -17.77 -10.15 -1.97
CA GLU A 139 -18.06 -8.71 -1.92
C GLU A 139 -17.15 -7.91 -2.85
N ILE A 140 -15.86 -8.25 -2.93
CA ILE A 140 -14.92 -7.63 -3.87
C ILE A 140 -15.36 -7.91 -5.31
N THR A 141 -15.77 -9.14 -5.62
CA THR A 141 -16.22 -9.53 -6.97
C THR A 141 -17.48 -8.77 -7.38
N VAL A 142 -18.48 -8.68 -6.49
CA VAL A 142 -19.71 -7.91 -6.71
C VAL A 142 -19.41 -6.42 -6.87
N PHE A 143 -18.50 -5.88 -6.06
CA PHE A 143 -18.07 -4.49 -6.19
C PHE A 143 -17.43 -4.22 -7.56
N VAL A 144 -16.50 -5.08 -8.00
CA VAL A 144 -15.86 -4.96 -9.32
C VAL A 144 -16.88 -5.05 -10.45
N GLN A 145 -17.84 -5.98 -10.38
CA GLN A 145 -18.90 -6.10 -11.38
C GLN A 145 -19.75 -4.83 -11.50
N ASN A 146 -20.12 -4.22 -10.37
CA ASN A 146 -21.05 -3.09 -10.35
C ASN A 146 -20.36 -1.73 -10.58
N GLN A 147 -19.18 -1.53 -9.97
CA GLN A 147 -18.50 -0.23 -9.93
C GLN A 147 -17.34 -0.12 -10.92
N MET A 148 -16.78 -1.26 -11.36
CA MET A 148 -15.64 -1.31 -12.27
C MET A 148 -15.87 -2.30 -13.43
N PRO A 149 -16.93 -2.10 -14.25
CA PRO A 149 -17.28 -3.04 -15.31
C PRO A 149 -16.12 -3.27 -16.30
N TRP A 150 -15.32 -2.24 -16.58
CA TRP A 150 -14.11 -2.36 -17.40
C TRP A 150 -13.09 -3.37 -16.84
N LEU A 151 -12.94 -3.43 -15.50
CA LEU A 151 -12.06 -4.37 -14.84
C LEU A 151 -12.68 -5.77 -14.88
N HIS A 152 -13.99 -5.88 -14.64
CA HIS A 152 -14.70 -7.15 -14.72
C HIS A 152 -14.56 -7.80 -16.11
N GLU A 153 -14.76 -7.02 -17.17
CA GLU A 153 -14.56 -7.47 -18.56
C GLU A 153 -13.11 -7.93 -18.79
N ARG A 154 -12.13 -7.18 -18.26
CA ARG A 154 -10.70 -7.53 -18.37
C ARG A 154 -10.35 -8.82 -17.64
N LEU A 155 -10.89 -9.04 -16.44
CA LEU A 155 -10.70 -10.27 -15.67
C LEU A 155 -11.32 -11.47 -16.41
N THR A 156 -12.53 -11.29 -16.94
CA THR A 156 -13.23 -12.33 -17.72
C THR A 156 -12.47 -12.69 -18.99
N ARG A 157 -11.95 -11.69 -19.71
CA ARG A 157 -11.09 -11.91 -20.89
C ARG A 157 -9.81 -12.66 -20.51
N ALA A 158 -9.13 -12.26 -19.45
CA ALA A 158 -7.93 -12.93 -18.98
C ALA A 158 -8.18 -14.42 -18.66
N ASP A 159 -9.29 -14.74 -18.00
CA ASP A 159 -9.67 -16.14 -17.73
C ASP A 159 -10.01 -16.93 -19.01
N SER A 160 -10.58 -16.26 -20.03
CA SER A 160 -10.87 -16.90 -21.32
C SER A 160 -9.60 -17.20 -22.14
N GLU A 161 -8.54 -16.40 -21.97
CA GLU A 161 -7.25 -16.59 -22.62
C GLU A 161 -6.40 -17.63 -21.87
N GLN A 162 -6.42 -17.61 -20.54
CA GLN A 162 -5.72 -18.55 -19.68
C GLN A 162 -6.51 -18.79 -18.39
N ALA A 163 -6.94 -20.04 -18.19
CA ALA A 163 -7.73 -20.43 -17.02
C ALA A 163 -7.04 -20.05 -15.70
N GLY A 164 -7.73 -19.28 -14.85
CA GLY A 164 -7.26 -18.84 -13.54
C GLY A 164 -6.47 -17.52 -13.55
N MET A 165 -6.15 -16.96 -14.72
CA MET A 165 -5.41 -15.71 -14.84
C MET A 165 -6.22 -14.50 -14.34
N GLY A 166 -7.54 -14.51 -14.53
CA GLY A 166 -8.46 -13.52 -13.98
C GLY A 166 -8.45 -13.55 -12.45
N GLN A 167 -8.58 -14.72 -11.83
CA GLN A 167 -8.51 -14.84 -10.37
C GLN A 167 -7.17 -14.38 -9.79
N GLU A 168 -6.05 -14.74 -10.43
CA GLU A 168 -4.73 -14.30 -10.00
C GLU A 168 -4.55 -12.79 -10.16
N THR A 169 -5.05 -12.21 -11.25
CA THR A 169 -5.07 -10.76 -11.45
C THR A 169 -5.91 -10.06 -10.38
N LEU A 170 -7.10 -10.59 -10.08
CA LEU A 170 -7.97 -10.07 -9.03
C LEU A 170 -7.28 -10.13 -7.67
N ARG A 171 -6.63 -11.24 -7.31
CA ARG A 171 -5.89 -11.38 -6.05
C ARG A 171 -4.80 -10.32 -5.91
N ARG A 172 -4.11 -9.98 -7.00
CA ARG A 172 -3.13 -8.90 -7.01
C ARG A 172 -3.83 -7.57 -6.75
N VAL A 173 -4.84 -7.19 -7.50
CA VAL A 173 -5.45 -5.85 -7.35
C VAL A 173 -6.39 -5.69 -6.15
N ALA A 174 -6.80 -6.79 -5.51
CA ALA A 174 -7.74 -6.82 -4.39
C ALA A 174 -7.42 -5.85 -3.24
N PRO A 175 -6.16 -5.69 -2.76
CA PRO A 175 -5.86 -4.74 -1.69
C PRO A 175 -6.20 -3.28 -2.05
N MET A 176 -6.06 -2.89 -3.32
CA MET A 176 -6.43 -1.54 -3.77
C MET A 176 -7.95 -1.40 -3.88
N ILE A 177 -8.65 -2.44 -4.34
CA ILE A 177 -10.12 -2.45 -4.38
C ILE A 177 -10.69 -2.32 -2.97
N VAL A 178 -10.12 -3.04 -1.98
CA VAL A 178 -10.53 -2.94 -0.58
C VAL A 178 -10.31 -1.53 -0.03
N GLU A 179 -9.18 -0.89 -0.34
CA GLU A 179 -8.93 0.52 0.03
C GLU A 179 -10.00 1.45 -0.55
N ILE A 180 -10.32 1.28 -1.84
CA ILE A 180 -11.38 2.05 -2.51
C ILE A 180 -12.75 1.80 -1.86
N MET A 181 -13.11 0.55 -1.56
CA MET A 181 -14.39 0.21 -0.93
C MET A 181 -14.53 0.84 0.45
N GLN A 182 -13.46 0.85 1.25
CA GLN A 182 -13.43 1.48 2.56
C GLN A 182 -13.60 2.99 2.44
N VAL A 183 -12.80 3.63 1.59
CA VAL A 183 -12.89 5.08 1.35
C VAL A 183 -14.27 5.46 0.82
N GLN A 184 -14.83 4.72 -0.13
CA GLN A 184 -16.15 4.99 -0.72
C GLN A 184 -17.28 4.94 0.32
N ARG A 185 -17.15 4.10 1.36
CA ARG A 185 -18.14 4.00 2.44
C ARG A 185 -18.16 5.26 3.30
N ASP A 186 -16.99 5.78 3.62
CA ASP A 186 -16.83 6.93 4.52
C ASP A 186 -16.92 8.27 3.76
N ASP A 187 -16.42 8.29 2.52
CA ASP A 187 -16.29 9.45 1.65
C ASP A 187 -16.51 9.03 0.17
N PRO A 188 -17.77 9.05 -0.30
CA PRO A 188 -18.12 8.60 -1.65
C PRO A 188 -17.43 9.37 -2.78
N GLU A 189 -17.13 10.65 -2.57
CA GLU A 189 -16.47 11.52 -3.56
C GLU A 189 -14.98 11.13 -3.68
N LEU A 190 -14.28 10.95 -2.55
CA LEU A 190 -12.90 10.48 -2.56
C LEU A 190 -12.79 9.06 -3.13
N GLY A 191 -13.75 8.20 -2.83
CA GLY A 191 -13.79 6.83 -3.37
C GLY A 191 -13.87 6.83 -4.90
N GLN A 192 -14.68 7.71 -5.50
CA GLN A 192 -14.73 7.88 -6.96
C GLN A 192 -13.40 8.36 -7.54
N LEU A 193 -12.76 9.36 -6.94
CA LEU A 193 -11.44 9.83 -7.39
C LEU A 193 -10.37 8.73 -7.33
N LYS A 194 -10.40 7.89 -6.30
CA LYS A 194 -9.49 6.73 -6.18
C LYS A 194 -9.80 5.65 -7.23
N MET A 195 -11.07 5.42 -7.58
CA MET A 195 -11.45 4.53 -8.69
C MET A 195 -10.92 5.03 -10.02
N GLU A 196 -11.05 6.33 -10.29
CA GLU A 196 -10.49 6.95 -11.50
C GLU A 196 -8.96 6.83 -11.53
N GLN A 197 -8.30 6.98 -10.38
CA GLN A 197 -6.84 6.85 -10.29
C GLN A 197 -6.41 5.43 -10.61
N PHE A 198 -7.14 4.45 -10.08
CA PHE A 198 -6.90 3.05 -10.37
C PHE A 198 -7.12 2.72 -11.85
N ARG A 199 -8.19 3.24 -12.46
CA ARG A 199 -8.45 3.11 -13.90
C ARG A 199 -7.31 3.70 -14.74
N LEU A 200 -6.85 4.90 -14.40
CA LEU A 200 -5.75 5.56 -15.13
C LEU A 200 -4.44 4.76 -15.04
N GLY A 201 -4.17 4.12 -13.90
CA GLY A 201 -3.05 3.19 -13.75
C GLY A 201 -3.18 1.97 -14.67
N ALA A 202 -4.40 1.45 -14.86
CA ALA A 202 -4.65 0.36 -15.81
C ALA A 202 -4.48 0.80 -17.27
N ASP A 203 -4.93 2.01 -17.61
CA ASP A 203 -4.76 2.64 -18.94
C ASP A 203 -3.26 2.85 -19.25
N TRP A 204 -2.46 3.22 -18.25
CA TRP A 204 -1.01 3.36 -18.39
C TRP A 204 -0.33 2.05 -18.79
N ILE A 205 -0.66 0.95 -18.13
CA ILE A 205 -0.12 -0.38 -18.43
C ILE A 205 -0.52 -0.82 -19.85
N GLU A 206 -1.78 -0.63 -20.21
CA GLU A 206 -2.28 -0.98 -21.55
C GLU A 206 -1.62 -0.16 -22.65
N THR A 207 -1.53 1.16 -22.45
CA THR A 207 -0.86 2.08 -23.38
C THR A 207 0.61 1.73 -23.53
N SER A 208 1.29 1.37 -22.45
CA SER A 208 2.68 0.91 -22.49
C SER A 208 2.88 -0.32 -23.36
N GLY A 209 1.95 -1.29 -23.31
CA GLY A 209 1.96 -2.46 -24.19
C GLY A 209 1.79 -2.07 -25.66
N LYS A 210 0.75 -1.30 -25.98
CA LYS A 210 0.43 -0.86 -27.34
C LYS A 210 1.55 -0.01 -27.97
N VAL A 211 2.10 0.92 -27.21
CA VAL A 211 3.21 1.78 -27.64
C VAL A 211 4.45 0.94 -27.94
N ARG A 212 4.79 -0.03 -27.08
CA ARG A 212 5.92 -0.93 -27.31
C ARG A 212 5.75 -1.73 -28.61
N GLU A 213 4.58 -2.31 -28.83
CA GLU A 213 4.25 -3.04 -30.06
C GLU A 213 4.35 -2.14 -31.30
N ALA A 214 3.77 -0.95 -31.23
CA ALA A 214 3.72 -0.02 -32.35
C ALA A 214 5.11 0.55 -32.71
N LEU A 215 5.95 0.81 -31.71
CA LEU A 215 7.35 1.20 -31.94
C LEU A 215 8.15 0.05 -32.57
N HIS A 216 7.97 -1.19 -32.10
CA HIS A 216 8.68 -2.34 -32.66
C HIS A 216 8.30 -2.63 -34.11
N SER A 217 7.02 -2.47 -34.45
CA SER A 217 6.51 -2.63 -35.82
C SER A 217 6.72 -1.42 -36.73
N GLY A 218 7.24 -0.30 -36.21
CA GLY A 218 7.36 0.96 -36.93
C GLY A 218 6.03 1.67 -37.23
N ALA A 219 4.92 1.21 -36.64
CA ALA A 219 3.59 1.80 -36.80
C ALA A 219 3.40 3.11 -36.01
N MET A 220 4.29 3.40 -35.05
CA MET A 220 4.28 4.61 -34.25
C MET A 220 5.69 5.19 -34.16
N THR A 221 5.82 6.53 -34.19
CA THR A 221 7.09 7.21 -33.97
C THR A 221 7.34 7.44 -32.48
N ARG A 222 8.59 7.77 -32.11
CA ARG A 222 8.93 8.11 -30.72
C ARG A 222 8.14 9.32 -30.22
N GLU A 223 7.91 10.32 -31.07
CA GLU A 223 7.19 11.55 -30.73
C GLU A 223 5.71 11.24 -30.41
N GLN A 224 5.09 10.35 -31.18
CA GLN A 224 3.71 9.90 -30.93
C GLN A 224 3.62 9.12 -29.61
N ALA A 225 4.61 8.27 -29.33
CA ALA A 225 4.70 7.55 -28.06
C ALA A 225 4.83 8.52 -26.87
N VAL A 226 5.69 9.54 -26.99
CA VAL A 226 5.85 10.59 -25.97
C VAL A 226 4.53 11.32 -25.76
N ALA A 227 3.86 11.76 -26.83
CA ALA A 227 2.58 12.45 -26.74
C ALA A 227 1.51 11.63 -25.99
N ALA A 228 1.41 10.32 -26.28
CA ALA A 228 0.47 9.43 -25.60
C ALA A 228 0.75 9.32 -24.09
N PHE A 229 2.02 9.28 -23.68
CA PHE A 229 2.38 9.27 -22.26
C PHE A 229 2.23 10.64 -21.60
N THR A 230 2.49 11.74 -22.32
CA THR A 230 2.27 13.09 -21.81
C THR A 230 0.80 13.31 -21.44
N GLU A 231 -0.14 12.91 -22.31
CA GLU A 231 -1.58 13.02 -22.03
C GLU A 231 -1.99 12.25 -20.75
N LEU A 232 -1.52 11.00 -20.60
CA LEU A 232 -1.79 10.22 -19.41
C LEU A 232 -1.16 10.83 -18.15
N ALA A 233 0.04 11.40 -18.27
CA ALA A 233 0.74 12.03 -17.16
C ALA A 233 0.03 13.31 -16.69
N GLU A 234 -0.46 14.13 -17.63
CA GLU A 234 -1.27 15.32 -17.33
C GLU A 234 -2.55 14.94 -16.58
N ARG A 235 -3.30 13.96 -17.08
CA ARG A 235 -4.50 13.45 -16.40
C ARG A 235 -4.19 12.90 -15.01
N HIS A 236 -3.06 12.20 -14.84
CA HIS A 236 -2.65 11.67 -13.55
C HIS A 236 -2.33 12.79 -12.56
N PHE A 237 -1.62 13.82 -13.03
CA PHE A 237 -1.29 14.99 -12.23
C PHE A 237 -2.54 15.76 -11.79
N GLU A 238 -3.47 16.01 -12.70
CA GLU A 238 -4.75 16.66 -12.40
C GLU A 238 -5.56 15.88 -11.37
N LEU A 239 -5.68 14.57 -11.55
CA LEU A 239 -6.43 13.72 -10.62
C LEU A 239 -5.78 13.68 -9.23
N ARG A 240 -4.44 13.64 -9.16
CA ARG A 240 -3.72 13.77 -7.88
C ARG A 240 -3.98 15.11 -7.20
N GLN A 241 -4.07 16.21 -7.96
CA GLN A 241 -4.47 17.50 -7.39
C GLN A 241 -5.90 17.48 -6.86
N GLN A 242 -6.84 16.85 -7.57
CA GLN A 242 -8.23 16.74 -7.12
C GLN A 242 -8.33 15.96 -5.81
N ILE A 243 -7.69 14.79 -5.73
CA ILE A 243 -7.58 13.98 -4.50
C ILE A 243 -7.00 14.82 -3.37
N ALA A 244 -5.87 15.50 -3.59
CA ALA A 244 -5.23 16.30 -2.56
C ALA A 244 -6.11 17.47 -2.09
N ARG A 245 -6.80 18.16 -3.00
CA ARG A 245 -7.73 19.25 -2.65
C ARG A 245 -8.90 18.73 -1.82
N HIS A 246 -9.45 17.57 -2.16
CA HIS A 246 -10.52 16.93 -1.41
C HIS A 246 -10.08 16.52 -0.01
N GLU A 247 -8.92 15.87 0.11
CA GLU A 247 -8.33 15.49 1.39
C GLU A 247 -8.04 16.71 2.27
N ILE A 248 -7.51 17.81 1.71
CA ILE A 248 -7.32 19.08 2.44
C ILE A 248 -8.66 19.63 2.95
N LYS A 249 -9.70 19.61 2.11
CA LYS A 249 -11.05 20.06 2.50
C LYS A 249 -11.60 19.24 3.65
N ARG A 250 -11.49 17.90 3.58
CA ARG A 250 -11.93 16.99 4.65
C ARG A 250 -11.17 17.23 5.95
N LEU A 251 -9.83 17.29 5.89
CA LEU A 251 -8.98 17.51 7.06
C LEU A 251 -9.27 18.86 7.73
N ARG A 252 -9.62 19.90 6.97
CA ARG A 252 -10.05 21.19 7.52
C ARG A 252 -11.38 21.08 8.26
N ALA A 253 -12.35 20.36 7.71
CA ALA A 253 -13.63 20.12 8.39
C ALA A 253 -13.45 19.31 9.68
N ASP A 254 -12.60 18.28 9.65
CA ASP A 254 -12.28 17.48 10.85
C ASP A 254 -11.56 18.32 11.92
N LEU A 255 -10.64 19.20 11.51
CA LEU A 255 -9.95 20.11 12.40
C LEU A 255 -10.94 21.06 13.07
N GLU A 256 -11.81 21.70 12.29
CA GLU A 256 -12.84 22.61 12.79
C GLU A 256 -13.78 21.90 13.78
N ALA A 257 -14.22 20.68 13.47
CA ALA A 257 -15.06 19.88 14.37
C ALA A 257 -14.36 19.56 15.70
N ARG A 258 -13.06 19.24 15.65
CA ARG A 258 -12.25 18.99 16.86
C ARG A 258 -12.03 20.27 17.68
N GLU A 259 -11.78 21.40 17.03
CA GLU A 259 -11.67 22.70 17.70
C GLU A 259 -12.99 23.10 18.38
N GLN A 260 -14.13 22.88 17.73
CA GLN A 260 -15.45 23.07 18.34
C GLN A 260 -15.66 22.15 19.55
N GLY A 261 -15.23 20.88 19.45
CA GLY A 261 -15.25 19.93 20.57
C GLY A 261 -14.41 20.41 21.75
N LEU A 262 -13.17 20.85 21.51
CA LEU A 262 -12.28 21.39 22.55
C LEU A 262 -12.85 22.65 23.20
N ASN A 263 -13.42 23.56 22.41
CA ASN A 263 -14.06 24.77 22.93
C ASN A 263 -15.28 24.43 23.81
N LYS A 264 -16.06 23.42 23.42
CA LYS A 264 -17.16 22.91 24.24
C LYS A 264 -16.64 22.32 25.54
N ASP A 265 -15.64 21.45 25.48
CA ASP A 265 -15.03 20.83 26.66
C ASP A 265 -14.44 21.88 27.60
N GLU A 266 -13.80 22.92 27.08
CA GLU A 266 -13.27 24.04 27.88
C GLU A 266 -14.41 24.83 28.55
N SER A 267 -15.52 25.07 27.84
CA SER A 267 -16.70 25.74 28.43
C SER A 267 -17.38 24.91 29.52
N GLU A 268 -17.32 23.58 29.41
CA GLU A 268 -17.87 22.63 30.38
C GLU A 268 -16.87 22.25 31.49
N ARG A 269 -15.61 22.70 31.38
CA ARG A 269 -14.50 22.30 32.25
C ARG A 269 -14.82 22.49 33.73
N SER A 270 -15.33 23.65 34.12
CA SER A 270 -15.67 23.95 35.52
C SER A 270 -16.74 23.00 36.07
N GLN A 271 -17.77 22.69 35.28
CA GLN A 271 -18.82 21.74 35.68
C GLN A 271 -18.29 20.32 35.77
N TRP A 272 -17.43 19.91 34.84
CA TRP A 272 -16.76 18.60 34.87
C TRP A 272 -15.88 18.45 36.11
N VAL A 273 -15.05 19.46 36.42
CA VAL A 273 -14.20 19.49 37.62
C VAL A 273 -15.05 19.42 38.89
N SER A 274 -16.14 20.19 38.99
CA SER A 274 -17.05 20.15 40.14
C SER A 274 -17.67 18.77 40.34
N ARG A 275 -18.23 18.17 39.28
CA ARG A 275 -18.80 16.81 39.32
C ARG A 275 -17.76 15.76 39.69
N MET A 276 -16.51 15.93 39.26
CA MET A 276 -15.42 15.04 39.63
C MET A 276 -15.07 15.18 41.12
N ALA A 277 -14.97 16.41 41.63
CA ALA A 277 -14.72 16.68 43.05
C ALA A 277 -15.85 16.13 43.95
N GLU A 278 -17.11 16.37 43.60
CA GLU A 278 -18.29 15.84 44.31
C GLU A 278 -18.28 14.32 44.39
N ARG A 279 -18.03 13.64 43.26
CA ARG A 279 -17.92 12.16 43.22
C ARG A 279 -16.77 11.64 44.08
N MET A 280 -15.66 12.35 44.18
CA MET A 280 -14.57 11.98 45.09
C MET A 280 -14.97 12.15 46.55
N VAL A 281 -15.64 13.26 46.91
CA VAL A 281 -16.13 13.49 48.28
C VAL A 281 -17.13 12.42 48.69
N GLU A 282 -18.11 12.11 47.84
CA GLU A 282 -19.12 11.06 48.07
C GLU A 282 -18.47 9.68 48.28
N ARG A 283 -17.47 9.33 47.45
CA ARG A 283 -16.72 8.08 47.57
C ARG A 283 -15.94 8.00 48.89
N MET A 284 -15.38 9.11 49.35
CA MET A 284 -14.68 9.16 50.63
C MET A 284 -15.66 9.08 51.80
N SER A 285 -16.72 9.89 51.82
CA SER A 285 -17.68 9.93 52.93
C SER A 285 -18.47 8.63 53.09
N GLY A 286 -18.85 7.96 51.99
CA GLY A 286 -19.55 6.67 52.01
C GLY A 286 -18.71 5.49 52.51
N ARG A 287 -17.37 5.58 52.46
CA ARG A 287 -16.47 4.51 52.89
C ARG A 287 -16.19 4.50 54.39
N TRP A 288 -16.35 5.63 55.07
CA TRP A 288 -16.16 5.74 56.53
C TRP A 288 -17.45 5.49 57.34
N GLY A 289 -18.63 5.49 56.69
CA GLY A 289 -19.92 5.28 57.35
C GLY A 289 -20.44 3.84 57.35
N ARG A 290 -19.91 2.95 56.50
CA ARG A 290 -20.10 1.50 56.71
C ARG A 290 -19.09 1.06 57.75
N GLY A 291 -19.52 1.08 59.02
CA GLY A 291 -18.83 0.40 60.11
C GLY A 291 -18.40 -1.01 59.68
N PRO A 292 -17.36 -1.57 60.32
CA PRO A 292 -16.83 -2.89 59.97
C PRO A 292 -18.03 -3.81 59.74
N ARG A 293 -18.16 -4.32 58.51
CA ARG A 293 -19.10 -5.40 58.22
C ARG A 293 -18.85 -6.38 59.35
N SER A 294 -19.80 -6.48 60.28
CA SER A 294 -19.83 -7.56 61.23
C SER A 294 -19.59 -8.79 60.39
N SER A 295 -18.60 -9.56 60.81
CA SER A 295 -18.32 -10.88 60.29
C SER A 295 -19.60 -11.69 60.43
N ASP A 296 -20.47 -11.58 59.43
CA ASP A 296 -21.63 -12.42 59.22
C ASP A 296 -21.04 -13.71 58.67
N SER A 297 -20.47 -14.50 59.58
CA SER A 297 -20.03 -15.87 59.38
C SER A 297 -21.19 -16.83 59.10
N ASP A 298 -22.42 -16.32 58.99
CA ASP A 298 -23.64 -17.11 58.82
C ASP A 298 -24.31 -16.93 57.45
N ARG A 299 -23.64 -16.31 56.47
CA ARG A 299 -24.17 -16.31 55.09
C ARG A 299 -23.86 -17.65 54.44
N GLU A 300 -24.76 -18.61 54.67
CA GLU A 300 -24.85 -19.86 53.94
C GLU A 300 -24.63 -19.62 52.45
N ASP A 301 -23.63 -20.30 51.89
CA ASP A 301 -23.40 -20.41 50.45
C ASP A 301 -24.73 -20.83 49.80
N PRO A 302 -25.37 -19.99 48.97
CA PRO A 302 -26.47 -20.45 48.15
C PRO A 302 -25.86 -21.47 47.20
N LYS A 303 -26.16 -22.75 47.49
CA LYS A 303 -25.77 -23.89 46.67
C LYS A 303 -26.05 -23.55 45.22
N ASP A 304 -24.95 -23.56 44.50
CA ASP A 304 -24.78 -23.70 43.06
C ASP A 304 -25.84 -24.65 42.47
N GLU A 305 -27.03 -24.12 42.20
CA GLU A 305 -28.00 -24.72 41.29
C GLU A 305 -27.44 -24.55 39.89
N ARG A 306 -26.62 -25.54 39.53
CA ARG A 306 -26.19 -25.84 38.18
C ARG A 306 -27.40 -25.74 37.27
N ASN A 307 -27.35 -24.72 36.41
CA ASN A 307 -28.26 -24.59 35.29
C ASN A 307 -27.87 -25.68 34.28
N ASP A 308 -28.39 -26.88 34.52
CA ASP A 308 -28.29 -28.02 33.64
C ASP A 308 -28.97 -27.70 32.31
N GLY A 309 -28.16 -27.66 31.25
CA GLY A 309 -28.56 -28.08 29.92
C GLY A 309 -29.68 -27.28 29.24
N LYS A 310 -29.29 -26.23 28.50
CA LYS A 310 -29.98 -25.92 27.24
C LYS A 310 -29.01 -26.05 26.07
N PRO A 311 -29.23 -27.00 25.15
CA PRO A 311 -28.43 -27.11 23.93
C PRO A 311 -28.78 -25.96 22.99
N TRP A 312 -27.75 -25.35 22.42
CA TRP A 312 -27.86 -24.62 21.16
C TRP A 312 -27.64 -25.59 20.00
#